data_AF-A0AB33R9P8-F1
#
_entry.id   AF-A0AB33R9P8-F1
#
_cell.length_a   1.000
_cell.length_b   1.000
_cell.length_c   1.000
_cell.angle_alpha   90.00
_cell.angle_beta   90.00
_cell.angle_gamma   90.00
#
_symmetry.space_group_name_H-M   'P 1'
#
loop_
_entity.id
_entity.type
_entity.pdbx_description
1 polymer ?
#
loop_
_entity_poly.entity_id
_entity_poly.type
_entity_poly.pdbx_seq_one_letter_code
_entity_poly.pdbx_strand_id
1 'polypeptide(L)'
;MPVENDYERVKYFYEVIIQDTDYNKAAFEAYQSGDQTQISSNQDIKSVFIDHLSVCNGYAQAFQFLCQKANIPVAYIRGTGTSRQTQEAFPHAWNAVQLNGQYYGVDTTWGDPVFDNHLSQQQQTGINYSFLCLPDQLMSLSHQASKDIVFNAKETSKNVWKIPVCTDDSLIYAKRNQSYLTTFDTNVILNSLEGQLLQGQEQVSLQFANQADYDQMVADVVDNQARYHNLFSHYWDNYSGFSYGLLAETLSITFTNST
;
A
#
# COMPACT_ATOMS: atom_id res chain seq x y z
N MET A 1 -8.24 4.59 19.66
CA MET A 1 -8.73 5.26 18.43
C MET A 1 -8.62 6.78 18.58
N PRO A 2 -8.02 7.50 17.62
CA PRO A 2 -7.95 8.95 17.60
C PRO A 2 -9.33 9.61 17.59
N VAL A 3 -9.49 10.74 18.30
CA VAL A 3 -10.81 11.34 18.56
C VAL A 3 -11.11 12.53 17.65
N GLU A 4 -10.12 13.16 17.02
CA GLU A 4 -10.31 14.50 16.42
C GLU A 4 -10.28 14.56 14.89
N ASN A 5 -9.69 13.57 14.20
CA ASN A 5 -9.49 13.63 12.75
C ASN A 5 -9.81 12.28 12.09
N ASP A 6 -10.67 12.29 11.08
CA ASP A 6 -11.05 11.09 10.34
C ASP A 6 -9.87 10.48 9.56
N TYR A 7 -8.90 11.29 9.11
CA TYR A 7 -7.66 10.76 8.52
C TYR A 7 -6.87 9.93 9.54
N GLU A 8 -6.70 10.43 10.77
CA GLU A 8 -5.99 9.69 11.82
C GLU A 8 -6.75 8.43 12.25
N ARG A 9 -8.10 8.47 12.24
CA ARG A 9 -8.92 7.28 12.50
C ARG A 9 -8.76 6.23 11.39
N VAL A 10 -8.79 6.66 10.13
CA VAL A 10 -8.56 5.81 8.96
C VAL A 10 -7.16 5.19 9.01
N LYS A 11 -6.13 5.99 9.29
CA LYS A 11 -4.76 5.52 9.50
C LYS A 11 -4.67 4.52 10.65
N TYR A 12 -5.33 4.80 11.77
CA TYR A 12 -5.37 3.88 12.90
C TYR A 12 -6.04 2.54 12.56
N PHE A 13 -7.15 2.53 11.81
CA PHE A 13 -7.78 1.29 11.36
C PHE A 13 -6.90 0.51 10.37
N TYR A 14 -6.22 1.24 9.49
CA TYR A 14 -5.25 0.68 8.56
C TYR A 14 -4.12 -0.04 9.31
N GLU A 15 -3.51 0.62 10.28
CA GLU A 15 -2.43 0.07 11.10
C GLU A 15 -2.87 -1.13 11.93
N VAL A 16 -4.00 -1.01 12.65
CA VAL A 16 -4.50 -2.10 13.51
C VAL A 16 -4.76 -3.37 12.70
N ILE A 17 -5.35 -3.25 11.51
CA ILE A 17 -5.60 -4.42 10.66
C ILE A 17 -4.28 -5.06 10.21
N ILE A 18 -3.29 -4.26 9.81
CA ILE A 18 -2.01 -4.78 9.32
C ILE A 18 -1.16 -5.37 10.46
N GLN A 19 -1.22 -4.78 11.65
CA GLN A 19 -0.41 -5.22 12.80
C GLN A 19 -0.99 -6.44 13.50
N ASP A 20 -2.33 -6.51 13.58
CA ASP A 20 -3.02 -7.56 14.33
C ASP A 20 -3.50 -8.70 13.41
N THR A 21 -3.07 -8.78 12.14
CA THR A 21 -3.46 -9.87 11.24
C THR A 21 -2.32 -10.24 10.31
N ASP A 22 -2.00 -11.53 10.28
CA ASP A 22 -1.04 -12.07 9.32
C ASP A 22 -1.68 -12.23 7.94
N TYR A 23 -0.97 -11.80 6.90
CA TYR A 23 -1.39 -12.08 5.53
C TYR A 23 -1.19 -13.57 5.22
N ASN A 24 -2.26 -14.25 4.81
CA ASN A 24 -2.23 -15.67 4.46
C ASN A 24 -1.61 -15.90 3.08
N LYS A 25 -0.28 -15.81 3.04
CA LYS A 25 0.55 -16.02 1.85
C LYS A 25 0.34 -17.41 1.24
N ALA A 26 0.19 -18.46 2.06
CA ALA A 26 -0.02 -19.81 1.57
C ALA A 26 -1.34 -19.96 0.80
N ALA A 27 -2.42 -19.33 1.25
CA ALA A 27 -3.69 -19.32 0.52
C ALA A 27 -3.58 -18.55 -0.81
N PHE A 28 -2.83 -17.46 -0.83
CA PHE A 28 -2.54 -16.70 -2.05
C PHE A 28 -1.73 -17.51 -3.07
N GLU A 29 -0.62 -18.12 -2.64
CA GLU A 29 0.22 -18.97 -3.48
C GLU A 29 -0.56 -20.20 -4.01
N ALA A 30 -1.39 -20.81 -3.17
CA ALA A 30 -2.28 -21.91 -3.57
C ALA A 30 -3.25 -21.46 -4.68
N TYR A 31 -3.91 -20.31 -4.50
CA TYR A 31 -4.78 -19.72 -5.53
C TYR A 31 -4.04 -19.50 -6.85
N GLN A 32 -2.83 -18.91 -6.82
CA GLN A 32 -2.01 -18.68 -8.00
C GLN A 32 -1.62 -19.98 -8.73
N SER A 33 -1.40 -21.06 -7.98
CA SER A 33 -1.10 -22.39 -8.53
C SER A 33 -2.32 -23.12 -9.10
N GLY A 34 -3.53 -22.57 -8.93
CA GLY A 34 -4.80 -23.22 -9.27
C GLY A 34 -5.30 -24.23 -8.23
N ASP A 35 -4.62 -24.35 -7.08
CA ASP A 35 -5.03 -25.18 -5.96
C ASP A 35 -6.12 -24.48 -5.14
N GLN A 36 -7.35 -24.97 -5.28
CA GLN A 36 -8.50 -24.41 -4.60
C GLN A 36 -8.72 -24.95 -3.18
N THR A 37 -7.90 -25.91 -2.73
CA THR A 37 -8.09 -26.56 -1.43
C THR A 37 -7.87 -25.62 -0.25
N GLN A 38 -7.04 -24.59 -0.41
CA GLN A 38 -6.72 -23.58 0.62
C GLN A 38 -7.61 -22.33 0.57
N ILE A 39 -8.57 -22.25 -0.38
CA ILE A 39 -9.39 -21.05 -0.60
C ILE A 39 -10.57 -20.97 0.39
N SER A 40 -10.96 -22.08 1.03
CA SER A 40 -12.32 -22.22 1.60
C SER A 40 -12.54 -21.76 3.04
N SER A 41 -11.52 -21.28 3.75
CA SER A 41 -11.67 -20.62 5.05
C SER A 41 -10.64 -19.50 5.16
N ASN A 42 -10.97 -18.42 5.87
CA ASN A 42 -10.07 -17.29 6.16
C ASN A 42 -10.03 -16.14 5.15
N GLN A 43 -11.19 -15.76 4.62
CA GLN A 43 -11.30 -14.58 3.76
C GLN A 43 -12.36 -13.58 4.22
N ASP A 44 -12.83 -13.63 5.47
CA ASP A 44 -13.91 -12.76 5.94
C ASP A 44 -13.50 -11.89 7.13
N ILE A 45 -14.45 -11.11 7.64
CA ILE A 45 -14.21 -10.23 8.79
C ILE A 45 -13.80 -10.99 10.06
N LYS A 46 -14.22 -12.26 10.24
CA LYS A 46 -13.85 -13.07 11.41
C LYS A 46 -12.40 -13.52 11.29
N SER A 47 -11.92 -13.82 10.09
CA SER A 47 -10.53 -14.23 9.92
C SER A 47 -9.51 -13.12 10.23
N VAL A 48 -9.94 -11.86 10.18
CA VAL A 48 -9.16 -10.72 10.68
C VAL A 48 -9.28 -10.62 12.21
N PHE A 49 -10.49 -10.46 12.77
CA PHE A 49 -10.65 -10.11 14.19
C PHE A 49 -10.60 -11.27 15.19
N ILE A 50 -10.77 -12.52 14.73
CA ILE A 50 -10.79 -13.72 15.57
C ILE A 50 -9.56 -14.57 15.29
N ASP A 51 -9.32 -14.87 14.02
CA ASP A 51 -8.28 -15.83 13.63
C ASP A 51 -6.92 -15.16 13.41
N HIS A 52 -6.88 -13.83 13.24
CA HIS A 52 -5.68 -13.05 12.98
C HIS A 52 -4.86 -13.54 11.77
N LEU A 53 -5.51 -14.17 10.78
CA LEU A 53 -4.91 -14.71 9.57
C LEU A 53 -5.90 -14.61 8.42
N SER A 54 -5.63 -13.77 7.42
CA SER A 54 -6.60 -13.48 6.36
C SER A 54 -5.94 -13.09 5.02
N VAL A 55 -6.76 -12.96 3.97
CA VAL A 55 -6.38 -12.37 2.67
C VAL A 55 -7.16 -11.09 2.38
N CYS A 56 -6.93 -10.49 1.21
CA CYS A 56 -7.50 -9.20 0.77
C CYS A 56 -8.99 -9.02 1.03
N ASN A 57 -9.81 -10.05 0.80
CA ASN A 57 -11.26 -9.96 1.03
C ASN A 57 -11.59 -9.68 2.51
N GLY A 58 -10.91 -10.34 3.46
CA GLY A 58 -11.15 -10.15 4.88
C GLY A 58 -10.60 -8.81 5.38
N TYR A 59 -9.40 -8.43 4.95
CA TYR A 59 -8.78 -7.14 5.27
C TYR A 59 -9.69 -5.97 4.87
N ALA A 60 -10.14 -5.94 3.61
CA ALA A 60 -11.00 -4.87 3.10
C ALA A 60 -12.41 -4.87 3.74
N GLN A 61 -12.93 -6.02 4.16
CA GLN A 61 -14.18 -6.11 4.92
C GLN A 61 -14.02 -5.59 6.36
N ALA A 62 -12.92 -5.93 7.03
CA ALA A 62 -12.61 -5.45 8.37
C ALA A 62 -12.43 -3.93 8.39
N PHE A 63 -11.69 -3.38 7.41
CA PHE A 63 -11.51 -1.94 7.28
C PHE A 63 -12.85 -1.24 7.04
N GLN A 64 -13.66 -1.75 6.11
CA GLN A 64 -15.02 -1.25 5.87
C GLN A 64 -15.84 -1.22 7.16
N PHE A 65 -15.82 -2.31 7.94
CA PHE A 65 -16.58 -2.41 9.17
C PHE A 65 -16.13 -1.38 10.22
N LEU A 66 -14.82 -1.19 10.42
CA LEU A 66 -14.31 -0.19 11.37
C LEU A 66 -14.71 1.23 10.97
N CYS A 67 -14.56 1.58 9.69
CA CYS A 67 -15.01 2.87 9.17
C CYS A 67 -16.53 3.07 9.36
N GLN A 68 -17.35 2.07 9.06
CA GLN A 68 -18.80 2.13 9.27
C GLN A 68 -19.16 2.33 10.75
N LYS A 69 -18.46 1.64 11.68
CA LYS A 69 -18.65 1.84 13.13
C LYS A 69 -18.24 3.22 13.60
N ALA A 70 -17.29 3.85 12.93
CA ALA A 70 -16.86 5.22 13.18
C ALA A 70 -17.71 6.28 12.45
N ASN A 71 -18.75 5.88 11.70
CA ASN A 71 -19.55 6.75 10.83
C ASN A 71 -18.75 7.46 9.72
N ILE A 72 -17.67 6.83 9.25
CA ILE A 72 -16.87 7.30 8.12
C ILE A 72 -17.40 6.60 6.86
N PRO A 73 -17.89 7.34 5.84
CA PRO A 73 -18.41 6.72 4.62
C PRO A 73 -17.31 5.95 3.88
N VAL A 74 -17.61 4.71 3.52
CA VAL A 74 -16.63 3.79 2.92
C VAL A 74 -17.32 2.81 1.99
N ALA A 75 -16.69 2.51 0.85
CA ALA A 75 -17.08 1.47 -0.07
C ALA A 75 -16.06 0.34 -0.05
N TYR A 76 -16.55 -0.89 -0.11
CA TYR A 76 -15.75 -2.07 -0.39
C TYR A 76 -15.73 -2.29 -1.91
N ILE A 77 -14.54 -2.48 -2.47
CA ILE A 77 -14.32 -2.60 -3.91
C ILE A 77 -13.70 -3.96 -4.20
N ARG A 78 -14.23 -4.65 -5.22
CA ARG A 78 -13.60 -5.83 -5.83
C ARG A 78 -13.12 -5.49 -7.22
N GLY A 79 -12.06 -6.13 -7.65
CA GLY A 79 -11.54 -5.97 -8.99
C GLY A 79 -10.29 -6.80 -9.21
N THR A 80 -9.37 -6.24 -9.98
CA THR A 80 -8.08 -6.83 -10.29
C THR A 80 -6.99 -5.92 -9.76
N GLY A 81 -6.03 -6.52 -9.02
CA GLY A 81 -4.75 -5.90 -8.72
C GLY A 81 -3.71 -6.42 -9.69
N THR A 82 -2.84 -5.55 -10.19
CA THR A 82 -1.75 -5.91 -11.11
C THR A 82 -0.43 -5.42 -10.55
N SER A 83 0.51 -6.33 -10.29
CA SER A 83 1.90 -5.95 -9.99
C SER A 83 2.50 -5.31 -11.24
N ARG A 84 3.03 -4.10 -11.09
CA ARG A 84 3.72 -3.40 -12.18
C ARG A 84 5.12 -3.96 -12.40
N GLN A 85 5.72 -4.60 -11.40
CA GLN A 85 7.03 -5.22 -11.54
C GLN A 85 6.94 -6.55 -12.30
N THR A 86 6.05 -7.46 -11.88
CA THR A 86 5.94 -8.80 -12.49
C THR A 86 4.92 -8.87 -13.64
N GLN A 87 4.07 -7.85 -13.79
CA GLN A 87 2.91 -7.83 -14.70
C GLN A 87 1.85 -8.90 -14.38
N GLU A 88 1.94 -9.51 -13.19
CA GLU A 88 0.96 -10.47 -12.72
C GLU A 88 -0.32 -9.77 -12.29
N ALA A 89 -1.46 -10.26 -12.77
CA ALA A 89 -2.79 -9.77 -12.42
C ALA A 89 -3.58 -10.85 -11.66
N PHE A 90 -4.19 -10.47 -10.54
CA PHE A 90 -4.95 -11.36 -9.67
C PHE A 90 -6.22 -10.68 -9.14
N PRO A 91 -7.28 -11.43 -8.82
CA PRO A 91 -8.45 -10.87 -8.15
C PRO A 91 -8.06 -10.22 -6.83
N HIS A 92 -8.56 -9.02 -6.60
CA HIS A 92 -8.18 -8.25 -5.42
C HIS A 92 -9.37 -7.47 -4.84
N ALA A 93 -9.23 -7.07 -3.58
CA ALA A 93 -10.23 -6.30 -2.86
C ALA A 93 -9.58 -5.21 -2.00
N TRP A 94 -10.18 -4.02 -2.00
CA TRP A 94 -9.70 -2.84 -1.30
C TRP A 94 -10.89 -1.93 -0.92
N ASN A 95 -10.61 -0.73 -0.42
CA ASN A 95 -11.64 0.22 -0.01
C ASN A 95 -11.50 1.59 -0.69
N ALA A 96 -12.63 2.29 -0.82
CA ALA A 96 -12.68 3.71 -1.13
C ALA A 96 -13.32 4.45 0.05
N VAL A 97 -12.56 5.27 0.76
CA VAL A 97 -13.00 5.97 1.98
C VAL A 97 -13.23 7.46 1.70
N GLN A 98 -14.35 7.99 2.18
CA GLN A 98 -14.66 9.41 2.00
C GLN A 98 -14.02 10.23 3.12
N LEU A 99 -13.09 11.11 2.74
CA LEU A 99 -12.47 12.10 3.62
C LEU A 99 -12.57 13.47 2.96
N ASN A 100 -12.98 14.50 3.70
CA ASN A 100 -13.13 15.87 3.17
C ASN A 100 -13.99 15.96 1.89
N GLY A 101 -14.96 15.06 1.74
CA GLY A 101 -15.84 14.99 0.56
C GLY A 101 -15.28 14.23 -0.64
N GLN A 102 -14.03 13.78 -0.61
CA GLN A 102 -13.34 13.03 -1.68
C GLN A 102 -13.19 11.55 -1.30
N TYR A 103 -13.21 10.64 -2.29
CA TYR A 103 -13.13 9.19 -2.06
C TYR A 103 -11.74 8.64 -2.37
N TYR A 104 -10.90 8.51 -1.35
CA TYR A 104 -9.54 8.01 -1.52
C TYR A 104 -9.49 6.49 -1.51
N GLY A 105 -8.62 5.90 -2.33
CA GLY A 105 -8.28 4.49 -2.27
C GLY A 105 -7.50 4.16 -0.99
N VAL A 106 -7.87 3.06 -0.34
CA VAL A 106 -7.12 2.48 0.78
C VAL A 106 -6.99 1.00 0.54
N ASP A 107 -5.75 0.51 0.53
CA ASP A 107 -5.44 -0.91 0.40
C ASP A 107 -4.62 -1.39 1.59
N THR A 108 -5.32 -1.95 2.58
CA THR A 108 -4.72 -2.53 3.78
C THR A 108 -3.87 -3.76 3.47
N THR A 109 -4.15 -4.47 2.38
CA THR A 109 -3.37 -5.66 2.01
C THR A 109 -2.06 -5.27 1.36
N TRP A 110 -2.05 -4.30 0.44
CA TRP A 110 -0.81 -3.84 -0.18
C TRP A 110 0.02 -2.95 0.76
N GLY A 111 -0.60 -2.47 1.84
CA GLY A 111 0.07 -1.89 3.01
C GLY A 111 0.78 -2.87 3.92
N ASP A 112 0.39 -4.14 3.87
CA ASP A 112 0.95 -5.19 4.71
C ASP A 112 2.36 -5.54 4.21
N PRO A 113 3.39 -5.52 5.08
CA PRO A 113 4.76 -5.82 4.68
C PRO A 113 4.90 -7.19 4.01
N VAL A 114 4.10 -8.20 4.41
CA VAL A 114 4.18 -9.53 3.80
C VAL A 114 3.79 -9.46 2.32
N PHE A 115 2.79 -8.65 1.97
CA PHE A 115 2.37 -8.47 0.58
C PHE A 115 3.26 -7.49 -0.17
N ASP A 116 3.74 -6.42 0.48
CA ASP A 116 4.77 -5.54 -0.07
C ASP A 116 5.98 -6.36 -0.53
N ASN A 117 6.42 -7.34 0.26
CA ASN A 117 7.54 -8.19 -0.13
C ASN A 117 7.30 -8.96 -1.43
N HIS A 118 6.05 -9.31 -1.72
CA HIS A 118 5.66 -9.91 -2.99
C HIS A 118 5.67 -8.87 -4.14
N LEU A 119 5.28 -7.62 -3.87
CA LEU A 119 5.29 -6.55 -4.87
C LEU A 119 6.68 -6.02 -5.17
N SER A 120 7.49 -5.73 -4.15
CA SER A 120 8.82 -5.13 -4.25
C SER A 120 9.95 -6.14 -4.39
N GLN A 121 9.67 -7.43 -4.17
CA GLN A 121 10.64 -8.53 -4.20
C GLN A 121 11.79 -8.34 -3.18
N GLN A 122 11.49 -7.65 -2.07
CA GLN A 122 12.44 -7.31 -1.00
C GLN A 122 11.81 -7.55 0.37
N GLN A 123 12.62 -7.79 1.40
CA GLN A 123 12.11 -7.98 2.75
C GLN A 123 11.87 -6.62 3.43
N GLN A 124 10.64 -6.15 3.37
CA GLN A 124 10.09 -5.07 4.18
C GLN A 124 9.58 -5.62 5.51
N THR A 125 9.74 -4.82 6.55
CA THR A 125 9.31 -5.13 7.93
C THR A 125 8.29 -4.13 8.47
N GLY A 126 8.15 -2.97 7.82
CA GLY A 126 7.26 -1.90 8.23
C GLY A 126 5.99 -1.81 7.37
N ILE A 127 4.98 -1.13 7.92
CA ILE A 127 3.73 -0.83 7.21
C ILE A 127 4.02 0.11 6.04
N ASN A 128 3.51 -0.24 4.86
CA ASN A 128 3.63 0.58 3.68
C ASN A 128 2.47 1.57 3.54
N TYR A 129 2.67 2.78 4.04
CA TYR A 129 1.67 3.85 3.96
C TYR A 129 1.45 4.43 2.55
N SER A 130 2.19 3.99 1.53
CA SER A 130 1.96 4.45 0.15
C SER A 130 0.60 4.03 -0.38
N PHE A 131 -0.03 3.02 0.22
CA PHE A 131 -1.39 2.57 -0.11
C PHE A 131 -2.48 3.15 0.81
N LEU A 132 -2.15 4.18 1.60
CA LEU A 132 -3.09 4.90 2.45
C LEU A 132 -3.54 6.20 1.79
N CYS A 133 -4.84 6.30 1.50
CA CYS A 133 -5.50 7.49 0.95
C CYS A 133 -4.96 7.92 -0.43
N LEU A 134 -4.90 6.98 -1.38
CA LEU A 134 -4.45 7.22 -2.74
C LEU A 134 -5.52 7.95 -3.59
N PRO A 135 -5.14 8.95 -4.41
CA PRO A 135 -6.00 9.45 -5.50
C PRO A 135 -6.08 8.44 -6.65
N ASP A 136 -7.07 8.62 -7.53
CA ASP A 136 -7.31 7.73 -8.67
C ASP A 136 -6.12 7.66 -9.63
N GLN A 137 -5.37 8.76 -9.78
CA GLN A 137 -4.19 8.80 -10.64
C GLN A 137 -3.14 7.75 -10.23
N LEU A 138 -3.00 7.49 -8.93
CA LEU A 138 -2.08 6.47 -8.41
C LEU A 138 -2.78 5.12 -8.31
N MET A 139 -4.01 5.08 -7.78
CA MET A 139 -4.75 3.82 -7.59
C MET A 139 -4.94 3.08 -8.93
N SER A 140 -5.20 3.81 -10.03
CA SER A 140 -5.40 3.22 -11.35
C SER A 140 -4.13 2.69 -12.04
N LEU A 141 -2.93 2.94 -11.47
CA LEU A 141 -1.69 2.35 -11.99
C LEU A 141 -1.66 0.83 -11.81
N SER A 142 -2.39 0.31 -10.82
CA SER A 142 -2.33 -1.09 -10.42
C SER A 142 -3.68 -1.71 -10.05
N HIS A 143 -4.69 -0.91 -9.69
CA HIS A 143 -6.03 -1.41 -9.34
C HIS A 143 -7.06 -1.07 -10.41
N GLN A 144 -7.76 -2.10 -10.89
CA GLN A 144 -8.90 -1.97 -11.77
C GLN A 144 -10.16 -2.50 -11.11
N ALA A 145 -11.05 -1.60 -10.68
CA ALA A 145 -12.31 -1.98 -10.07
C ALA A 145 -13.24 -2.71 -11.05
N SER A 146 -13.86 -3.80 -10.59
CA SER A 146 -14.93 -4.45 -11.32
C SER A 146 -16.18 -3.57 -11.33
N LYS A 147 -16.74 -3.37 -12.52
CA LYS A 147 -17.99 -2.62 -12.72
C LYS A 147 -19.16 -3.53 -13.05
N ASP A 148 -18.95 -4.85 -12.97
CA ASP A 148 -19.88 -5.86 -13.44
C ASP A 148 -20.39 -6.70 -12.27
N ILE A 149 -21.65 -7.14 -12.36
CA ILE A 149 -22.21 -8.16 -11.49
C ILE A 149 -22.45 -9.40 -12.33
N VAL A 150 -21.81 -10.49 -11.94
CA VAL A 150 -22.09 -11.83 -12.49
C VAL A 150 -23.15 -12.47 -11.61
N PHE A 151 -24.34 -12.73 -12.16
CA PHE A 151 -25.42 -13.42 -11.43
C PHE A 151 -25.29 -14.94 -11.55
N ASN A 152 -24.92 -15.41 -12.74
CA ASN A 152 -24.68 -16.81 -13.07
C ASN A 152 -23.82 -16.92 -14.33
N ALA A 153 -23.58 -18.15 -14.80
CA ALA A 153 -22.73 -18.44 -15.95
C ALA A 153 -23.17 -17.79 -17.28
N LYS A 154 -24.41 -17.27 -17.37
CA LYS A 154 -24.97 -16.69 -18.60
C LYS A 154 -25.36 -15.22 -18.47
N GLU A 155 -25.53 -14.72 -17.25
CA GLU A 155 -26.06 -13.40 -16.98
C GLU A 155 -25.04 -12.54 -16.26
N THR A 156 -24.63 -11.45 -16.92
CA THR A 156 -23.77 -10.43 -16.34
C THR A 156 -24.37 -9.06 -16.64
N SER A 157 -24.66 -8.29 -15.60
CA SER A 157 -24.96 -6.87 -15.76
C SER A 157 -23.66 -6.10 -15.79
N LYS A 158 -23.43 -5.37 -16.89
CA LYS A 158 -22.21 -4.59 -17.14
C LYS A 158 -22.36 -3.16 -16.65
N ASN A 159 -21.28 -2.57 -16.15
CA ASN A 159 -21.23 -1.14 -15.75
C ASN A 159 -22.33 -0.71 -14.78
N VAL A 160 -22.61 -1.54 -13.78
CA VAL A 160 -23.71 -1.33 -12.82
C VAL A 160 -23.44 -0.24 -11.78
N TRP A 161 -22.18 0.09 -11.53
CA TRP A 161 -21.78 1.07 -10.52
C TRP A 161 -20.96 2.21 -11.15
N LYS A 162 -21.20 3.43 -10.66
CA LYS A 162 -20.30 4.56 -10.87
C LYS A 162 -19.45 4.74 -9.63
N ILE A 163 -18.15 4.50 -9.75
CA ILE A 163 -17.19 4.76 -8.68
C ILE A 163 -16.88 6.27 -8.68
N PRO A 164 -17.01 6.96 -7.53
CA PRO A 164 -16.63 8.37 -7.42
C PRO A 164 -15.17 8.57 -7.82
N VAL A 165 -14.88 9.71 -8.45
CA VAL A 165 -13.51 10.07 -8.86
C VAL A 165 -12.83 10.85 -7.75
N CYS A 166 -11.57 10.55 -7.46
CA CYS A 166 -10.73 11.31 -6.55
C CYS A 166 -9.47 11.83 -7.25
N THR A 167 -9.44 13.14 -7.46
CA THR A 167 -8.25 13.85 -7.99
C THR A 167 -7.47 14.57 -6.90
N ASP A 168 -8.00 14.63 -5.68
CA ASP A 168 -7.32 15.26 -4.55
C ASP A 168 -6.23 14.33 -4.04
N ASP A 169 -5.01 14.83 -3.98
CA ASP A 169 -3.81 14.09 -3.57
C ASP A 169 -3.23 14.61 -2.23
N SER A 170 -3.92 15.54 -1.57
CA SER A 170 -3.46 16.21 -0.34
C SER A 170 -3.33 15.28 0.86
N LEU A 171 -4.00 14.12 0.83
CA LEU A 171 -3.95 13.11 1.89
C LEU A 171 -2.96 11.96 1.63
N ILE A 172 -2.22 12.01 0.51
CA ILE A 172 -1.10 11.10 0.28
C ILE A 172 -0.14 11.18 1.48
N TYR A 173 0.19 10.02 2.07
CA TYR A 173 1.02 9.94 3.26
C TYR A 173 2.37 10.65 3.09
N ALA A 174 3.05 10.42 1.96
CA ALA A 174 4.35 11.05 1.68
C ALA A 174 4.28 12.59 1.64
N LYS A 175 3.17 13.19 1.18
CA LYS A 175 2.99 14.65 1.21
C LYS A 175 2.87 15.17 2.64
N ARG A 176 2.13 14.44 3.47
CA ARG A 176 1.94 14.80 4.88
C ARG A 176 3.23 14.65 5.69
N ASN A 177 4.13 13.76 5.26
CA ASN A 177 5.40 13.47 5.93
C ASN A 177 6.64 14.05 5.24
N GLN A 178 6.44 15.00 4.31
CA GLN A 178 7.53 15.69 3.59
C GLN A 178 8.48 14.78 2.79
N SER A 179 8.01 13.59 2.39
CA SER A 179 8.77 12.62 1.58
C SER A 179 8.27 12.48 0.14
N TYR A 180 7.41 13.41 -0.30
CA TYR A 180 6.88 13.48 -1.66
C TYR A 180 7.68 14.45 -2.54
N LEU A 181 8.18 13.98 -3.68
CA LEU A 181 9.06 14.71 -4.59
C LEU A 181 8.38 14.94 -5.94
N THR A 182 8.31 16.20 -6.38
CA THR A 182 7.73 16.58 -7.68
C THR A 182 8.74 16.59 -8.82
N THR A 183 10.03 16.55 -8.50
CA THR A 183 11.16 16.58 -9.43
C THR A 183 12.31 15.79 -8.83
N PHE A 184 13.07 15.07 -9.66
CA PHE A 184 14.30 14.44 -9.21
C PHE A 184 15.38 15.50 -8.90
N ASP A 185 15.81 15.56 -7.64
CA ASP A 185 16.97 16.34 -7.20
C ASP A 185 17.67 15.60 -6.06
N THR A 186 18.93 15.24 -6.28
CA THR A 186 19.72 14.44 -5.33
C THR A 186 19.86 15.10 -3.96
N ASN A 187 19.99 16.42 -3.89
CA ASN A 187 20.16 17.10 -2.59
C ASN A 187 18.83 17.12 -1.83
N VAL A 188 17.71 17.36 -2.53
CA VAL A 188 16.37 17.30 -1.92
C VAL A 188 16.06 15.88 -1.44
N ILE A 189 16.44 14.87 -2.21
CA ILE A 189 16.32 13.45 -1.85
C ILE A 189 17.08 13.16 -0.54
N LEU A 190 18.37 13.49 -0.48
CA LEU A 190 19.20 13.22 0.69
C LEU A 190 18.69 13.97 1.93
N ASN A 191 18.27 15.22 1.79
CA ASN A 191 17.69 16.00 2.88
C ASN A 191 16.36 15.40 3.39
N SER A 192 15.51 14.90 2.49
CA SER A 192 14.26 14.22 2.85
C SER A 192 14.52 12.93 3.63
N LEU A 193 15.48 12.11 3.18
CA LEU A 193 15.89 10.90 3.87
C LEU A 193 16.50 11.21 5.23
N GLU A 194 17.40 12.19 5.31
CA GLU A 194 18.02 12.65 6.56
C GLU A 194 16.96 13.13 7.57
N GLY A 195 15.97 13.90 7.12
CA GLY A 195 14.88 14.38 7.96
C GLY A 195 14.03 13.25 8.58
N GLN A 196 13.86 12.14 7.85
CA GLN A 196 13.18 10.94 8.35
C GLN A 196 14.05 10.18 9.35
N LEU A 197 15.34 10.02 9.08
CA LEU A 197 16.30 9.37 9.98
C LEU A 197 16.43 10.12 11.31
N LEU A 198 16.46 11.45 11.28
CA LEU A 198 16.47 12.30 12.49
C LEU A 198 15.22 12.13 13.36
N GLN A 199 14.11 11.67 12.79
CA GLN A 199 12.89 11.35 13.53
C GLN A 199 12.90 9.92 14.09
N GLY A 200 14.00 9.18 13.91
CA GLY A 200 14.16 7.81 14.41
C GLY A 200 13.36 6.78 13.62
N GLN A 201 13.05 7.05 12.35
CA GLN A 201 12.35 6.09 11.50
C GLN A 201 13.29 4.92 11.14
N GLU A 202 12.87 3.69 11.47
CA GLU A 202 13.62 2.47 11.16
C GLU A 202 13.65 2.16 9.65
N GLN A 203 12.63 2.63 8.94
CA GLN A 203 12.46 2.53 7.50
C GLN A 203 12.15 3.92 6.96
N VAL A 204 12.84 4.34 5.89
CA VAL A 204 12.65 5.65 5.27
C VAL A 204 12.21 5.50 3.83
N SER A 205 11.28 6.32 3.37
CA SER A 205 10.70 6.19 2.04
C SER A 205 10.61 7.52 1.30
N LEU A 206 10.55 7.42 -0.02
CA LEU A 206 10.33 8.55 -0.93
C LEU A 206 9.23 8.16 -1.89
N GLN A 207 8.40 9.14 -2.27
CA GLN A 207 7.40 8.97 -3.30
C GLN A 207 7.53 10.07 -4.36
N PHE A 208 7.39 9.71 -5.62
CA PHE A 208 7.57 10.62 -6.75
C PHE A 208 6.23 10.94 -7.42
N ALA A 209 6.12 12.17 -7.92
CA ALA A 209 4.92 12.62 -8.61
C ALA A 209 4.71 12.00 -9.99
N ASN A 210 5.78 11.51 -10.62
CA ASN A 210 5.72 10.96 -11.96
C ASN A 210 6.75 9.83 -12.17
N GLN A 211 6.51 9.04 -13.21
CA GLN A 211 7.31 7.86 -13.55
C GLN A 211 8.75 8.22 -13.91
N ALA A 212 8.99 9.34 -14.61
CA ALA A 212 10.33 9.69 -15.09
C ALA A 212 11.29 9.99 -13.94
N ASP A 213 10.84 10.76 -12.94
CA ASP A 213 11.65 11.04 -11.75
C ASP A 213 11.85 9.79 -10.88
N TYR A 214 10.83 8.93 -10.80
CA TYR A 214 10.96 7.62 -10.13
C TYR A 214 12.01 6.74 -10.83
N ASP A 215 11.96 6.63 -12.16
CA ASP A 215 12.94 5.85 -12.93
C ASP A 215 14.35 6.41 -12.77
N GLN A 216 14.48 7.73 -12.68
CA GLN A 216 15.76 8.39 -12.39
C GLN A 216 16.27 8.05 -10.98
N MET A 217 15.37 7.96 -9.98
CA MET A 217 15.71 7.50 -8.64
C MET A 217 16.15 6.04 -8.61
N VAL A 218 15.47 5.17 -9.36
CA VAL A 218 15.83 3.76 -9.49
C VAL A 218 17.23 3.60 -10.09
N ALA A 219 17.59 4.41 -11.08
CA ALA A 219 18.95 4.42 -11.62
C ALA A 219 19.96 5.00 -10.62
N ASP A 220 19.63 6.13 -9.98
CA ASP A 220 20.55 6.83 -9.08
C ASP A 220 20.92 6.02 -7.84
N VAL A 221 19.98 5.28 -7.24
CA VAL A 221 20.28 4.42 -6.09
C VAL A 221 21.28 3.31 -6.45
N VAL A 222 21.28 2.84 -7.70
CA VAL A 222 22.21 1.82 -8.19
C VAL A 222 23.57 2.43 -8.52
N ASP A 223 23.57 3.54 -9.26
CA ASP A 223 24.78 4.16 -9.80
C ASP A 223 25.56 4.98 -8.74
N ASN A 224 24.87 5.50 -7.72
CA ASN A 224 25.43 6.42 -6.72
C ASN A 224 25.32 5.89 -5.27
N GLN A 225 25.37 4.56 -5.07
CA GLN A 225 25.25 3.90 -3.76
C GLN A 225 26.12 4.51 -2.65
N ALA A 226 27.33 4.98 -2.96
CA ALA A 226 28.25 5.56 -1.99
C ALA A 226 27.65 6.75 -1.21
N ARG A 227 26.75 7.54 -1.83
CA ARG A 227 26.10 8.68 -1.18
C ARG A 227 25.07 8.22 -0.15
N TYR A 228 24.27 7.22 -0.52
CA TYR A 228 23.28 6.60 0.37
C TYR A 228 23.94 5.86 1.52
N HIS A 229 25.02 5.09 1.24
CA HIS A 229 25.85 4.50 2.28
C HIS A 229 26.39 5.56 3.25
N ASN A 230 26.94 6.65 2.70
CA ASN A 230 27.44 7.75 3.52
C ASN A 230 26.32 8.26 4.44
N LEU A 231 25.17 8.65 3.90
CA LEU A 231 24.04 9.12 4.72
C LEU A 231 23.64 8.10 5.80
N PHE A 232 23.25 6.88 5.40
CA PHE A 232 22.69 5.89 6.31
C PHE A 232 23.66 5.43 7.40
N SER A 233 24.97 5.34 7.11
CA SER A 233 25.98 4.95 8.09
C SER A 233 26.13 5.90 9.28
N HIS A 234 25.63 7.15 9.18
CA HIS A 234 25.65 8.10 10.30
C HIS A 234 24.46 7.92 11.26
N TYR A 235 23.38 7.27 10.82
CA TYR A 235 22.10 7.29 11.53
C TYR A 235 21.64 5.90 11.99
N TRP A 236 21.90 4.86 11.21
CA TRP A 236 21.50 3.50 11.57
C TRP A 236 22.54 2.79 12.43
N ASP A 237 22.07 2.20 13.52
CA ASP A 237 22.92 1.38 14.39
C ASP A 237 23.36 0.08 13.70
N ASN A 238 24.57 -0.39 14.03
CA ASN A 238 25.16 -1.62 13.48
C ASN A 238 25.15 -1.69 11.95
N TYR A 239 25.28 -0.54 11.29
CA TYR A 239 25.19 -0.43 9.85
C TYR A 239 26.20 -1.31 9.11
N SER A 240 25.70 -2.28 8.33
CA SER A 240 26.52 -3.11 7.43
C SER A 240 26.22 -2.86 5.95
N GLY A 241 25.11 -2.17 5.66
CA GLY A 241 24.63 -1.87 4.33
C GLY A 241 23.16 -1.46 4.38
N PHE A 242 22.56 -1.27 3.22
CA PHE A 242 21.13 -1.03 3.10
C PHE A 242 20.51 -1.92 2.03
N SER A 243 19.23 -2.19 2.19
CA SER A 243 18.37 -2.73 1.14
C SER A 243 17.32 -1.69 0.77
N TYR A 244 16.75 -1.83 -0.42
CA TYR A 244 15.68 -0.95 -0.87
C TYR A 244 14.61 -1.70 -1.65
N GLY A 245 13.35 -1.44 -1.32
CA GLY A 245 12.16 -1.93 -2.04
C GLY A 245 11.71 -0.92 -3.09
N LEU A 246 11.45 -1.41 -4.30
CA LEU A 246 10.92 -0.63 -5.42
C LEU A 246 9.44 -0.90 -5.58
N LEU A 247 8.62 0.15 -5.55
CA LEU A 247 7.16 0.06 -5.67
C LEU A 247 6.68 0.96 -6.81
N ALA A 248 6.62 0.37 -8.00
CA ALA A 248 6.16 1.08 -9.20
C ALA A 248 4.64 1.39 -9.13
N GLU A 249 3.89 0.64 -8.33
CA GLU A 249 2.45 0.79 -8.07
C GLU A 249 2.13 2.18 -7.49
N THR A 250 3.04 2.73 -6.68
CA THR A 250 2.89 4.01 -5.98
C THR A 250 3.99 5.00 -6.31
N LEU A 251 4.91 4.64 -7.22
CA LEU A 251 6.09 5.42 -7.58
C LEU A 251 6.95 5.75 -6.35
N SER A 252 7.14 4.76 -5.47
CA SER A 252 7.85 4.92 -4.21
C SER A 252 9.02 3.96 -4.09
N ILE A 253 10.04 4.43 -3.37
CA ILE A 253 11.20 3.63 -2.96
C ILE A 253 11.30 3.68 -1.45
N THR A 254 11.62 2.55 -0.86
CA THR A 254 11.74 2.41 0.59
C THR A 254 13.08 1.80 0.94
N PHE A 255 13.77 2.37 1.92
CA PHE A 255 15.10 1.95 2.36
C PHE A 255 15.04 1.38 3.78
N THR A 256 15.80 0.31 3.99
CA THR A 256 15.91 -0.38 5.28
C THR A 256 17.37 -0.70 5.58
N ASN A 257 17.72 -0.71 6.87
CA ASN A 257 19.04 -1.12 7.32
C ASN A 257 19.24 -2.62 7.08
N SER A 258 20.38 -3.00 6.50
CA SER A 258 20.80 -4.40 6.43
C SER A 258 21.59 -4.71 7.69
N THR A 259 20.97 -5.40 8.65
CA THR A 259 21.64 -5.91 9.86
C THR A 259 22.09 -7.34 9.70
#